data_AF-A0A9E4NIZ2-F1
#
_entry.id   AF-A0A9E4NIZ2-F1
#
_cell.length_a   1.000
_cell.length_b   1.000
_cell.length_c   1.000
_cell.angle_alpha   90.00
_cell.angle_beta   90.00
_cell.angle_gamma   90.00
#
_symmetry.space_group_name_H-M   'P 1'
#
loop_
_entity.id
_entity.type
_entity.pdbx_description
1 polymer ?
#
loop_
_entity_poly.entity_id
_entity_poly.type
_entity_poly.pdbx_seq_one_letter_code
_entity_poly.pdbx_strand_id
1 'polypeptide(L)'
;MSDRVFVYGTLRRGEVNHHLMSGAAYCGVHVTLPRYRMIHLGAYPGVVEGGNTAIVGEIFRVNGQQLVQLDRLEDYPRLYNRKLIPTPWGSAWIYTYRGVRNGRPVIPGGDWLGQQRPGPFSLY
;
A
#
# COMPACT_ATOMS: atom_id res chain seq x y z
N MET A 1 10.25 7.87 -19.12
CA MET A 1 9.05 8.31 -18.36
C MET A 1 9.27 7.99 -16.89
N SER A 2 8.83 8.86 -15.99
CA SER A 2 8.84 8.58 -14.55
C SER A 2 7.40 8.43 -14.06
N ASP A 3 7.14 7.30 -13.41
CA ASP A 3 5.84 6.97 -12.85
C ASP A 3 5.80 7.36 -11.38
N ARG A 4 4.61 7.38 -10.79
CA ARG A 4 4.43 7.58 -9.35
C ARG A 4 3.67 6.40 -8.77
N VAL A 5 4.05 5.98 -7.58
CA VAL A 5 3.41 4.89 -6.85
C VAL A 5 3.03 5.38 -5.47
N PHE A 6 1.81 5.05 -5.05
CA PHE A 6 1.30 5.20 -3.71
C PHE A 6 1.50 3.89 -2.94
N VAL A 7 2.32 3.94 -1.90
CA VAL A 7 2.63 2.80 -1.03
C VAL A 7 2.01 2.99 0.34
N TYR A 8 1.33 1.97 0.86
CA TYR A 8 0.55 2.05 2.10
C TYR A 8 0.92 0.99 3.14
N GLY A 9 1.90 0.14 2.85
CA GLY A 9 2.27 -1.01 3.68
C GLY A 9 3.78 -1.18 3.83
N THR A 10 4.27 -2.39 3.61
CA THR A 10 5.67 -2.80 3.84
C THR A 10 6.71 -2.13 2.92
N LEU A 11 6.25 -1.38 1.92
CA LEU A 11 7.09 -0.56 1.03
C LEU A 11 7.36 0.86 1.59
N ARG A 12 6.63 1.28 2.64
CA ARG A 12 6.84 2.57 3.31
C ARG A 12 8.23 2.64 3.94
N ARG A 13 8.73 3.86 4.16
CA ARG A 13 10.03 4.09 4.81
C ARG A 13 10.10 3.36 6.16
N GLY A 14 11.19 2.61 6.36
CA GLY A 14 11.44 1.87 7.60
C GLY A 14 10.87 0.44 7.65
N GLU A 15 10.14 0.00 6.62
CA GLU A 15 9.61 -1.36 6.53
C GLU A 15 10.48 -2.29 5.66
N VAL A 16 10.26 -3.60 5.78
CA VAL A 16 11.13 -4.66 5.24
C VAL A 16 11.34 -4.61 3.73
N ASN A 17 10.35 -4.13 2.97
CA ASN A 17 10.43 -4.06 1.51
C ASN A 17 10.90 -2.70 0.99
N HIS A 18 11.24 -1.76 1.88
CA HIS A 18 11.66 -0.41 1.47
C HIS A 18 12.91 -0.41 0.57
N HIS A 19 13.74 -1.45 0.65
CA HIS A 19 14.90 -1.62 -0.22
C HIS A 19 14.55 -1.62 -1.72
N LEU A 20 13.33 -2.05 -2.11
CA LEU A 20 12.83 -1.97 -3.49
C LEU A 20 12.55 -0.54 -3.95
N MET A 21 12.36 0.38 -3.00
CA MET A 21 12.20 1.81 -3.24
C MET A 21 13.54 2.56 -3.18
N SER A 22 14.67 1.84 -3.08
CA SER A 22 16.00 2.47 -3.08
C SER A 22 16.22 3.26 -4.37
N GLY A 23 16.62 4.52 -4.21
CA GLY A 23 16.77 5.48 -5.32
C GLY A 23 15.47 6.08 -5.86
N ALA A 24 14.29 5.66 -5.36
CA ALA A 24 13.03 6.33 -5.70
C ALA A 24 12.93 7.70 -5.02
N ALA A 25 12.43 8.71 -5.74
CA ALA A 25 12.31 10.05 -5.17
C ALA A 25 11.01 10.17 -4.35
N TYR A 26 11.14 10.33 -3.04
CA TYR A 26 10.02 10.58 -2.16
C TYR A 26 9.36 11.93 -2.48
N CYS A 27 8.04 11.91 -2.65
CA CYS A 27 7.25 13.10 -2.94
C CYS A 27 6.56 13.64 -1.68
N GLY A 28 5.97 12.75 -0.86
CA GLY A 28 5.25 13.15 0.34
C GLY A 28 4.24 12.11 0.85
N VAL A 29 3.61 12.39 1.98
CA VAL A 29 2.48 11.61 2.51
C VAL A 29 1.20 11.99 1.78
N HIS A 30 0.33 11.02 1.53
CA HIS A 30 -0.98 11.23 0.94
C HIS A 30 -2.05 10.38 1.63
N VAL A 31 -3.29 10.88 1.60
CA VAL A 31 -4.47 10.19 2.10
C VAL A 31 -5.46 10.08 0.94
N THR A 32 -5.88 8.86 0.61
CA THR A 32 -6.82 8.64 -0.50
C THR A 32 -8.23 9.11 -0.14
N LEU A 33 -9.11 9.22 -1.13
CA LEU A 33 -10.55 9.30 -0.86
C LEU A 33 -11.03 8.06 -0.06
N PRO A 34 -12.08 8.21 0.78
CA PRO A 34 -12.60 7.12 1.62
C PRO A 34 -13.45 6.14 0.80
N ARG A 35 -12.80 5.39 -0.09
CA ARG A 35 -13.45 4.42 -1.01
C ARG A 35 -12.90 3.00 -0.85
N TYR A 36 -12.03 2.82 0.12
CA TYR A 36 -11.25 1.60 0.29
C TYR A 36 -11.53 0.96 1.64
N ARG A 37 -10.97 -0.24 1.80
CA ARG A 37 -10.85 -0.99 3.03
C ARG A 37 -9.44 -1.55 3.09
N MET A 38 -8.78 -1.42 4.23
CA MET A 38 -7.51 -2.10 4.47
C MET A 38 -7.78 -3.38 5.25
N ILE A 39 -7.24 -4.51 4.79
CA ILE A 39 -7.34 -5.81 5.45
C ILE A 39 -5.96 -6.35 5.81
N HIS A 40 -5.88 -7.09 6.90
CA HIS A 40 -4.66 -7.73 7.36
C HIS A 40 -4.45 -9.07 6.63
N LEU A 41 -3.35 -9.20 5.88
CA LEU A 41 -3.03 -10.43 5.12
C LEU A 41 -2.03 -11.34 5.84
N GLY A 42 -1.72 -11.03 7.11
CA GLY A 42 -0.66 -11.69 7.87
C GLY A 42 0.54 -10.75 7.96
N ALA A 43 1.59 -10.96 7.18
CA ALA A 43 2.79 -10.13 7.28
C ALA A 43 2.65 -8.73 6.65
N TYR A 44 1.56 -8.43 5.94
CA TYR A 44 1.39 -7.20 5.17
C TYR A 44 -0.09 -6.82 5.01
N PRO A 45 -0.41 -5.54 4.71
CA PRO A 45 -1.76 -5.10 4.44
C PRO A 45 -2.16 -5.36 2.97
N GLY A 46 -3.46 -5.51 2.75
CA GLY A 46 -4.08 -5.46 1.43
C GLY A 46 -5.14 -4.37 1.38
N VAL A 47 -5.09 -3.50 0.37
CA VAL A 47 -6.14 -2.50 0.13
C VAL A 47 -7.16 -3.04 -0.86
N VAL A 48 -8.44 -2.95 -0.52
CA VAL A 48 -9.56 -3.44 -1.31
C VAL A 48 -10.53 -2.29 -1.58
N GLU A 49 -11.14 -2.25 -2.76
CA GLU A 49 -12.16 -1.26 -3.12
C GLU A 49 -13.55 -1.61 -2.56
N GLY A 50 -14.42 -0.60 -2.43
CA GLY A 50 -15.80 -0.76 -1.96
C GLY A 50 -15.94 -0.66 -0.44
N GLY A 51 -15.06 0.10 0.21
CA GLY A 51 -15.18 0.48 1.61
C GLY A 51 -15.36 1.98 1.79
N ASN A 52 -15.42 2.43 3.03
CA ASN A 52 -15.60 3.84 3.40
C ASN A 52 -14.38 4.38 4.16
N THR A 53 -13.21 3.78 3.97
CA THR A 53 -11.98 4.11 4.68
C THR A 53 -10.97 4.75 3.72
N ALA A 54 -10.39 5.86 4.16
CA ALA A 54 -9.28 6.51 3.47
C ALA A 54 -7.98 5.76 3.82
N ILE A 55 -7.07 5.61 2.86
CA ILE A 55 -5.80 4.93 3.07
C ILE A 55 -4.70 5.96 3.23
N VAL A 56 -3.91 5.83 4.29
CA VAL A 56 -2.73 6.65 4.54
C VAL A 56 -1.51 5.95 3.93
N GLY A 57 -0.72 6.70 3.16
CA GLY A 57 0.47 6.17 2.53
C GLY A 57 1.42 7.25 2.07
N GLU A 58 2.43 6.83 1.32
CA GLU A 58 3.51 7.67 0.82
C GLU A 58 3.53 7.61 -0.71
N ILE A 59 3.88 8.73 -1.33
CA ILE A 59 4.05 8.84 -2.78
C ILE A 59 5.54 8.84 -3.10
N PHE A 60 5.93 7.98 -4.03
CA PHE A 60 7.27 7.93 -4.59
C PHE A 60 7.22 8.07 -6.10
N ARG A 61 8.19 8.77 -6.66
CA ARG A 61 8.48 8.75 -8.09
C ARG A 61 9.45 7.62 -8.38
N VAL A 62 9.05 6.72 -9.26
CA VAL A 62 9.79 5.52 -9.63
C VAL A 62 10.10 5.53 -11.13
N ASN A 63 11.16 4.85 -11.51
CA ASN A 63 11.44 4.55 -12.91
C ASN A 63 10.72 3.26 -13.35
N GLY A 64 10.74 2.96 -14.65
CA GLY A 64 10.07 1.77 -15.19
C GLY A 64 10.62 0.44 -14.64
N GLN A 65 11.91 0.37 -14.31
CA GLN A 65 12.51 -0.85 -13.75
C GLN A 65 12.00 -1.13 -12.33
N GLN A 66 11.95 -0.09 -11.49
CA GLN A 66 11.37 -0.16 -10.14
C GLN A 66 9.89 -0.56 -10.21
N LEU A 67 9.14 0.02 -11.14
CA LEU A 67 7.72 -0.33 -11.32
C LEU A 67 7.54 -1.82 -11.67
N VAL A 68 8.39 -2.38 -12.54
CA VAL A 68 8.39 -3.82 -12.88
C VAL A 68 8.75 -4.69 -11.68
N GLN A 69 9.68 -4.25 -10.81
CA GLN A 69 10.00 -4.97 -9.58
C GLN A 69 8.82 -5.00 -8.61
N LEU A 70 8.11 -3.88 -8.48
CA LEU A 70 6.88 -3.80 -7.68
C LEU A 70 5.78 -4.70 -8.24
N ASP A 71 5.61 -4.74 -9.57
CA ASP A 71 4.64 -5.64 -10.22
C ASP A 71 4.92 -7.12 -9.89
N ARG A 72 6.21 -7.50 -9.85
CA ARG A 72 6.61 -8.87 -9.47
C ARG A 72 6.36 -9.16 -8.00
N LEU A 73 6.67 -8.22 -7.10
CA LEU A 73 6.43 -8.38 -5.66
C LEU A 73 4.94 -8.57 -5.37
N GLU A 74 4.09 -7.75 -5.99
CA GLU A 74 2.64 -7.73 -5.77
C GLU A 74 1.91 -8.77 -6.65
N ASP A 75 2.63 -9.65 -7.35
CA ASP A 75 2.08 -10.66 -8.26
C ASP A 75 0.98 -10.08 -9.18
N TYR A 76 1.26 -8.90 -9.75
CA TYR A 76 0.38 -8.20 -10.67
C TYR A 76 0.40 -8.86 -12.06
N PRO A 77 -0.75 -8.97 -12.77
CA PRO A 77 -2.11 -8.56 -12.41
C PRO A 77 -2.96 -9.64 -11.72
N ARG A 78 -2.33 -10.70 -11.19
CA ARG A 78 -3.00 -11.89 -10.66
C ARG A 78 -3.55 -11.67 -9.26
N LEU A 79 -2.68 -11.40 -8.29
CA LEU A 79 -3.05 -11.23 -6.88
C LEU A 79 -3.47 -9.79 -6.56
N TYR A 80 -2.79 -8.82 -7.17
CA TYR A 80 -3.10 -7.40 -7.08
C TYR A 80 -3.42 -6.81 -8.46
N ASN A 81 -4.26 -5.78 -8.46
CA ASN A 81 -4.45 -4.90 -9.61
C ASN A 81 -3.74 -3.56 -9.37
N ARG A 82 -3.57 -2.75 -10.42
CA ARG A 82 -3.11 -1.37 -10.33
C ARG A 82 -4.22 -0.42 -10.75
N LYS A 83 -4.35 0.68 -10.03
CA LYS A 83 -5.24 1.79 -10.39
C LYS A 83 -4.54 3.12 -10.23
N LEU A 84 -4.91 4.10 -11.04
CA LEU A 84 -4.45 5.47 -10.85
C LEU A 84 -5.36 6.18 -9.86
N ILE A 85 -4.76 6.82 -8.88
CA ILE A 85 -5.41 7.76 -7.98
C ILE A 85 -4.88 9.18 -8.22
N PRO A 86 -5.73 10.21 -8.13
CA PRO A 86 -5.28 11.60 -8.18
C PRO A 86 -4.54 11.95 -6.89
N THR A 87 -3.43 12.66 -6.99
CA THR A 87 -2.64 13.15 -5.85
C THR A 87 -2.13 14.58 -6.13
N PRO A 88 -1.70 15.34 -5.11
CA PRO A 88 -1.10 16.67 -5.31
C PRO A 88 0.12 16.69 -6.25
N TRP A 89 0.80 15.55 -6.42
CA TRP A 89 1.95 15.42 -7.32
C TRP A 89 1.59 14.91 -8.72
N GLY A 90 0.31 14.71 -9.01
CA GLY A 90 -0.20 14.06 -10.22
C GLY A 90 -0.77 12.67 -9.95
N SER A 91 -1.12 11.93 -11.00
CA SER A 91 -1.64 10.57 -10.84
C SER A 91 -0.56 9.61 -10.32
N ALA A 92 -0.94 8.73 -9.40
CA ALA A 92 -0.08 7.71 -8.83
C ALA A 92 -0.77 6.33 -8.85
N TRP A 93 0.03 5.29 -9.08
CA TRP A 93 -0.43 3.90 -9.04
C TRP A 93 -0.62 3.42 -7.61
N ILE A 94 -1.80 2.88 -7.30
CA ILE A 94 -2.08 2.12 -6.08
C ILE A 94 -2.29 0.65 -6.43
N TYR A 95 -1.73 -0.26 -5.63
CA TYR A 95 -1.98 -1.70 -5.74
C TYR A 95 -3.22 -2.09 -4.92
N THR A 96 -4.20 -2.74 -5.55
CA THR A 96 -5.42 -3.22 -4.88
C THR A 96 -5.51 -4.73 -4.89
N TYR A 97 -5.77 -5.32 -3.72
CA TYR A 97 -5.82 -6.75 -3.51
C TYR A 97 -7.08 -7.37 -4.14
N ARG A 98 -6.90 -8.42 -4.95
CA ARG A 98 -7.97 -9.15 -5.65
C ARG A 98 -8.31 -10.51 -5.05
N GLY A 99 -7.48 -11.04 -4.14
CA GLY A 99 -7.68 -12.38 -3.60
C GLY A 99 -8.81 -12.47 -2.57
N VAL A 100 -8.87 -13.61 -1.88
CA VAL A 100 -9.94 -13.94 -0.93
C VAL A 100 -9.96 -12.96 0.24
N ARG A 101 -11.14 -12.37 0.49
CA ARG A 101 -11.37 -11.34 1.51
C ARG A 101 -12.00 -11.89 2.79
N ASN A 102 -12.66 -13.05 2.71
CA ASN A 102 -13.48 -13.59 3.78
C ASN A 102 -12.65 -13.95 5.01
N GLY A 103 -13.14 -13.56 6.19
CA GLY A 103 -12.52 -13.86 7.49
C GLY A 103 -11.25 -13.06 7.81
N ARG A 104 -10.82 -12.14 6.95
CA ARG A 104 -9.62 -11.33 7.21
C ARG A 104 -9.95 -10.11 8.09
N PRO A 105 -9.17 -9.87 9.16
CA PRO A 105 -9.34 -8.69 9.99
C PRO A 105 -9.23 -7.41 9.17
N VAL A 106 -10.13 -6.46 9.42
CA VAL A 106 -10.07 -5.12 8.84
C VAL A 106 -9.16 -4.28 9.71
N ILE A 107 -8.29 -3.51 9.08
CA ILE A 107 -7.42 -2.54 9.75
C ILE A 107 -8.20 -1.23 9.87
N PRO A 108 -8.67 -0.86 11.08
CA PRO A 108 -9.41 0.38 11.27
C PRO A 108 -8.51 1.59 10.99
N GLY A 109 -9.09 2.65 10.41
CA GLY A 109 -8.37 3.90 10.13
C GLY A 109 -7.50 3.91 8.88
N GLY A 110 -7.26 2.75 8.23
CA GLY A 110 -6.59 2.70 6.93
C GLY A 110 -5.12 3.11 6.93
N ASP A 111 -4.45 3.05 8.09
CA ASP A 111 -3.01 3.28 8.22
C ASP A 111 -2.32 2.02 8.73
N TRP A 112 -1.45 1.43 7.90
CA TRP A 112 -0.69 0.24 8.28
C TRP A 112 0.24 0.49 9.48
N LEU A 113 0.95 1.63 9.49
CA LEU A 113 1.92 1.96 10.54
C LEU A 113 1.25 2.57 11.78
N GLY A 114 0.07 3.16 11.59
CA GLY A 114 -0.76 3.69 12.68
C GLY A 114 -1.50 2.61 13.48
N GLN A 115 -1.45 1.35 13.04
CA GLN A 115 -1.90 0.24 13.88
C GLN A 115 -1.00 0.18 15.11
N GLN A 116 -1.60 0.24 16.30
CA GLN A 116 -0.93 -0.25 17.49
C GLN A 116 -0.61 -1.72 17.21
N ARG A 117 0.65 -2.01 16.84
CA ARG A 117 1.14 -3.39 16.82
C ARG A 117 0.89 -3.89 18.23
N PRO A 118 0.06 -4.93 18.46
CA PRO A 118 0.08 -5.57 19.76
C PRO A 118 1.54 -5.93 20.00
N GLY A 119 2.12 -5.41 21.08
CA GLY A 119 3.48 -5.76 21.44
C GLY A 119 3.62 -7.29 21.47
N PRO A 120 4.83 -7.85 21.37
CA PRO A 120 5.05 -9.30 21.37
C PRO A 120 4.53 -10.03 22.63
N PHE A 121 3.88 -9.34 23.56
CA PHE A 121 3.23 -9.87 24.74
C PHE A 121 1.81 -9.32 24.85
N SER A 122 0.85 -10.06 24.30
CA SER A 122 -0.50 -10.06 24.85
C SER A 122 -1.02 -11.50 24.83
N LEU A 123 -0.49 -12.28 25.77
CA LEU A 123 -1.16 -13.44 26.33
C LEU A 123 -1.47 -13.10 27.79
N TYR A 124 -2.71 -13.40 28.16
CA TYR A 124 -3.40 -13.25 29.45
C TYR A 124 -4.14 -11.94 29.69
#